data_AF-Q67XA1-F1
#
_entry.id   AF-Q67XA1-F1
#
_cell.length_a   1.000
_cell.length_b   1.000
_cell.length_c   1.000
_cell.angle_alpha   90.00
_cell.angle_beta   90.00
_cell.angle_gamma   90.00
#
_symmetry.space_group_name_H-M   'P 1'
#
loop_
_entity.id
_entity.type
_entity.pdbx_description
1 polymer ?
#
loop_
_entity_poly.entity_id
_entity_poly.type
_entity_poly.pdbx_seq_one_letter_code
_entity_poly.pdbx_strand_id
1 'polypeptide(L)'
;MNGNNDYHQRIEIALPYITQVSQNLSTFIVSFFVPKAFQPDPPPGNNLHVQRWDSRYVAVKQISGYVADHKIGKQVAELKASLQGTVWAKAIEKSRETGGVGSAWAYTVAQFSWPFQWSQRVNEIWFPFEMEDEETVSIVTQ
;
A
#
# COMPACT_ATOMS: atom_id res chain seq x y z
N MET A 1 -5.23 -18.69 -4.96
CA MET A 1 -6.46 -18.65 -4.15
C MET A 1 -7.33 -19.90 -4.30
N ASN A 2 -7.60 -20.39 -5.52
CA ASN A 2 -8.39 -21.61 -5.74
C ASN A 2 -7.57 -22.92 -5.82
N GLY A 3 -6.37 -22.99 -5.24
CA GLY A 3 -5.51 -24.18 -5.34
C GLY A 3 -4.66 -24.26 -6.62
N ASN A 4 -4.73 -23.28 -7.52
CA ASN A 4 -3.82 -23.19 -8.67
C ASN A 4 -2.47 -22.57 -8.26
N ASN A 5 -1.70 -23.33 -7.51
CA ASN A 5 -0.30 -23.09 -7.14
C ASN A 5 0.40 -24.45 -7.09
N ASP A 6 1.73 -24.46 -7.03
CA ASP A 6 2.53 -25.68 -7.14
C ASP A 6 2.29 -26.63 -5.96
N TYR A 7 1.80 -26.12 -4.83
CA TYR A 7 1.46 -26.92 -3.64
C TYR A 7 0.00 -27.38 -3.62
N HIS A 8 -0.80 -27.05 -4.64
CA HIS A 8 -2.24 -27.32 -4.73
C HIS A 8 -3.05 -26.81 -3.53
N GLN A 9 -2.55 -25.80 -2.82
CA GLN A 9 -3.15 -25.30 -1.58
C GLN A 9 -4.21 -24.24 -1.85
N ARG A 10 -5.40 -24.41 -1.27
CA ARG A 10 -6.40 -23.34 -1.22
C ARG A 10 -5.98 -22.33 -0.16
N ILE A 11 -5.88 -21.06 -0.56
CA ILE A 11 -5.61 -19.94 0.34
C ILE A 11 -6.82 -19.04 0.33
N GLU A 12 -7.38 -18.81 1.52
CA GLU A 12 -8.47 -17.87 1.72
C GLU A 12 -8.03 -16.44 1.41
N ILE A 13 -8.91 -15.68 0.78
CA ILE A 13 -8.66 -14.28 0.44
C ILE A 13 -8.74 -13.46 1.72
N ALA A 14 -7.66 -12.78 2.05
CA ALA A 14 -7.64 -11.76 3.09
C ALA A 14 -7.76 -10.37 2.46
N LEU A 15 -8.62 -9.52 3.03
CA LEU A 15 -8.79 -8.12 2.63
C LEU A 15 -7.89 -7.20 3.47
N PRO A 16 -7.49 -6.03 2.93
CA PRO A 16 -7.74 -5.57 1.56
C PRO A 16 -6.80 -6.28 0.56
N TYR A 17 -7.21 -6.35 -0.71
CA TYR A 17 -6.22 -6.44 -1.78
C TYR A 17 -5.79 -5.03 -2.17
N ILE A 18 -4.54 -4.88 -2.58
CA ILE A 18 -3.97 -3.58 -2.89
C ILE A 18 -3.55 -3.50 -4.36
N THR A 19 -3.71 -2.33 -4.94
CA THR A 19 -3.22 -2.00 -6.28
C THR A 19 -2.21 -0.87 -6.16
N GLN A 20 -0.94 -1.13 -6.49
CA GLN A 20 0.11 -0.12 -6.52
C GLN A 20 0.25 0.40 -7.94
N VAL A 21 0.17 1.71 -8.13
CA VAL A 21 0.26 2.35 -9.45
C VAL A 21 1.61 3.04 -9.57
N SER A 22 2.33 2.80 -10.67
CA SER A 22 3.65 3.39 -10.91
C SER A 22 3.58 4.91 -11.06
N GLN A 23 4.70 5.60 -10.79
CA GLN A 23 4.76 7.07 -10.92
C GLN A 23 4.38 7.58 -12.33
N ASN A 24 4.78 6.86 -13.37
CA ASN A 24 4.47 7.19 -14.76
C ASN A 24 3.06 6.72 -15.20
N LEU A 25 2.27 6.14 -14.28
CA LEU A 25 0.90 5.65 -14.49
C LEU A 25 0.75 4.58 -15.58
N SER A 26 1.85 3.97 -16.04
CA SER A 26 1.82 2.95 -17.11
C SER A 26 1.69 1.53 -16.60
N THR A 27 2.01 1.30 -15.33
CA THR A 27 2.15 -0.04 -14.76
C THR A 27 1.45 -0.10 -13.41
N PHE A 28 0.84 -1.24 -13.13
CA PHE A 28 0.26 -1.50 -11.82
C PHE A 28 0.56 -2.93 -11.37
N ILE A 29 0.65 -3.11 -10.05
CA ILE A 29 0.77 -4.42 -9.41
C ILE A 29 -0.43 -4.60 -8.48
N VAL A 30 -1.08 -5.76 -8.59
CA VAL A 30 -2.12 -6.18 -7.65
C VAL A 30 -1.51 -7.18 -6.69
N SER A 31 -1.56 -6.87 -5.39
CA SER A 31 -1.02 -7.73 -4.33
C SER A 31 -2.13 -8.16 -3.39
N PHE A 32 -2.06 -9.43 -2.98
CA PHE A 32 -2.95 -10.03 -1.99
C PHE A 32 -2.18 -10.31 -0.72
N PHE A 33 -2.80 -10.08 0.43
CA PHE A 33 -2.20 -10.45 1.69
C PHE A 33 -2.11 -11.98 1.81
N VAL A 34 -0.92 -12.48 2.09
CA VAL A 34 -0.68 -13.90 2.38
C VAL A 34 -0.99 -14.15 3.86
N PRO A 35 -1.95 -15.01 4.21
CA PRO A 35 -2.27 -15.30 5.60
C PRO A 35 -1.07 -15.84 6.38
N LYS A 36 -0.99 -15.57 7.68
CA LYS A 36 0.18 -15.84 8.54
C LYS A 36 0.72 -17.26 8.41
N ALA A 37 -0.15 -18.26 8.29
CA ALA A 37 0.23 -19.66 8.12
C ALA A 37 1.08 -19.94 6.87
N PHE A 38 0.92 -19.13 5.81
CA PHE A 38 1.62 -19.28 4.53
C PHE A 38 2.74 -18.24 4.34
N GLN A 39 2.97 -17.33 5.30
CA GLN A 39 4.02 -16.30 5.16
C GLN A 39 5.47 -16.81 5.24
N PRO A 40 5.80 -17.87 6.02
CA PRO A 40 7.15 -18.43 6.02
C PRO A 40 7.56 -18.96 4.65
N ASP A 41 6.64 -19.65 3.96
CA ASP A 41 6.84 -20.26 2.65
C ASP A 41 5.56 -20.14 1.80
N PRO A 42 5.37 -18.98 1.12
CA PRO A 42 4.19 -18.77 0.29
C PRO A 42 4.19 -19.71 -0.92
N PRO A 43 3.09 -20.40 -1.23
CA PRO A 43 3.06 -21.36 -2.33
C PRO A 43 3.32 -20.66 -3.67
N PRO A 44 4.32 -21.13 -4.43
CA PRO A 44 4.66 -20.54 -5.72
C PRO A 44 3.57 -20.83 -6.75
N GLY A 45 3.43 -19.93 -7.72
CA GLY A 45 2.49 -20.11 -8.82
C GLY A 45 2.91 -19.31 -10.04
N ASN A 46 2.45 -19.75 -11.20
CA ASN A 46 2.78 -19.10 -12.46
C ASN A 46 2.39 -17.62 -12.45
N ASN A 47 3.36 -16.76 -12.82
CA ASN A 47 3.21 -15.30 -12.86
C ASN A 47 2.85 -14.64 -11.52
N LEU A 48 3.11 -15.31 -10.39
CA LEU A 48 3.02 -14.73 -9.06
C LEU A 48 4.42 -14.52 -8.48
N HIS A 49 4.60 -13.38 -7.84
CA HIS A 49 5.85 -13.03 -7.16
C HIS A 49 5.56 -12.69 -5.71
N VAL A 50 6.39 -13.24 -4.81
CA VAL A 50 6.31 -12.90 -3.39
C VAL A 50 6.84 -11.49 -3.21
N GLN A 51 5.98 -10.60 -2.70
CA GLN A 51 6.37 -9.26 -2.30
C GLN A 51 6.47 -9.21 -0.78
N ARG A 52 7.67 -8.91 -0.26
CA ARG A 52 7.89 -8.69 1.17
C ARG A 52 7.73 -7.20 1.48
N TRP A 53 6.95 -6.89 2.50
CA TRP A 53 6.73 -5.53 2.98
C TRP A 53 7.34 -5.38 4.36
N ASP A 54 8.40 -4.57 4.46
CA ASP A 54 8.88 -4.08 5.75
C ASP A 54 7.94 -3.00 6.30
N SER A 55 8.07 -2.72 7.60
CA SER A 55 7.37 -1.65 8.29
C SER A 55 7.47 -0.34 7.51
N ARG A 56 6.35 0.36 7.35
CA ARG A 56 6.27 1.60 6.58
C ARG A 56 5.17 2.50 7.08
N TYR A 57 5.37 3.79 6.87
CA TYR A 57 4.33 4.79 7.10
C TYR A 57 3.55 5.04 5.81
N VAL A 58 2.27 5.35 5.97
CA VAL A 58 1.38 5.71 4.86
C VAL A 58 0.48 6.87 5.27
N ALA A 59 0.33 7.86 4.39
CA ALA A 59 -0.72 8.86 4.50
C ALA A 59 -1.98 8.30 3.84
N VAL A 60 -3.10 8.30 4.55
CA VAL A 60 -4.32 7.58 4.15
C VAL A 60 -5.47 8.54 3.90
N LYS A 61 -6.17 8.36 2.78
CA LYS A 61 -7.51 8.92 2.54
C LYS A 61 -8.51 7.79 2.40
N GLN A 62 -9.52 7.80 3.24
CA GLN A 62 -10.67 6.92 3.14
C GLN A 62 -11.62 7.39 2.03
N ILE A 63 -12.12 6.44 1.24
CA ILE A 63 -13.01 6.67 0.10
C ILE A 63 -14.24 5.78 0.21
N SER A 64 -15.42 6.40 0.23
CA SER A 64 -16.70 5.70 0.28
C SER A 64 -17.12 5.17 -1.09
N GLY A 65 -17.81 4.03 -1.11
CA GLY A 65 -18.36 3.45 -2.33
C GLY A 65 -17.32 2.71 -3.18
N TYR A 66 -17.72 2.33 -4.40
CA TYR A 66 -16.90 1.49 -5.28
C TYR A 66 -15.69 2.24 -5.86
N VAL A 67 -14.55 1.55 -5.91
CA VAL A 67 -13.33 2.02 -6.58
C VAL A 67 -13.52 1.95 -8.09
N ALA A 68 -13.51 3.11 -8.75
CA ALA A 68 -13.59 3.22 -10.19
C ALA A 68 -12.53 4.20 -10.70
N ASP A 69 -11.88 3.88 -11.82
CA ASP A 69 -10.72 4.61 -12.36
C ASP A 69 -10.98 6.11 -12.49
N HIS A 70 -12.15 6.48 -13.02
CA HIS A 70 -12.54 7.89 -13.20
C HIS A 70 -12.71 8.67 -11.87
N LYS A 71 -12.84 7.99 -10.73
CA LYS A 71 -12.96 8.60 -9.40
C LYS A 71 -11.62 8.68 -8.67
N ILE A 72 -10.72 7.71 -8.90
CA ILE A 72 -9.47 7.59 -8.14
C ILE A 72 -8.57 8.80 -8.36
N GLY A 73 -8.45 9.30 -9.59
CA GLY A 73 -7.62 10.49 -9.87
C GLY A 73 -8.01 11.71 -9.03
N LYS A 74 -9.32 11.95 -8.85
CA LYS A 74 -9.83 13.03 -8.00
C LYS A 74 -9.46 12.80 -6.52
N GLN A 75 -9.65 11.60 -6.02
CA GLN A 75 -9.39 11.27 -4.62
C GLN A 75 -7.88 11.32 -4.28
N VAL A 76 -7.01 10.91 -5.21
CA VAL A 76 -5.54 11.06 -5.11
C VAL A 76 -5.17 12.54 -5.04
N ALA A 77 -5.73 13.38 -5.92
CA ALA A 77 -5.47 14.81 -5.93
C ALA A 77 -5.93 15.49 -4.62
N GLU A 78 -7.08 15.11 -4.08
CA GLU A 78 -7.59 15.60 -2.79
C GLU A 78 -6.66 15.22 -1.62
N LEU A 79 -6.17 13.97 -1.56
CA LEU A 79 -5.20 13.57 -0.54
C LEU A 79 -3.91 14.39 -0.68
N LYS A 80 -3.38 14.52 -1.91
CA LYS A 80 -2.17 15.31 -2.17
C LYS A 80 -2.34 16.76 -1.71
N ALA A 81 -3.46 17.39 -2.05
CA ALA A 81 -3.78 18.75 -1.62
C ALA A 81 -3.86 18.88 -0.10
N SER A 82 -4.52 17.92 0.57
CA SER A 82 -4.66 17.95 2.05
C SER A 82 -3.32 17.85 2.80
N LEU A 83 -2.30 17.28 2.17
CA LEU A 83 -0.97 17.12 2.77
C LEU A 83 -0.05 18.32 2.50
N GLN A 84 -0.40 19.21 1.57
CA GLN A 84 0.47 20.31 1.16
C GLN A 84 0.89 21.17 2.36
N GLY A 85 2.19 21.43 2.46
CA GLY A 85 2.78 22.21 3.55
C GLY A 85 2.97 21.44 4.86
N THR A 86 2.52 20.20 4.97
CA THR A 86 2.74 19.39 6.18
C THR A 86 4.10 18.70 6.16
N VAL A 87 4.57 18.27 7.34
CA VAL A 87 5.78 17.43 7.46
C VAL A 87 5.67 16.13 6.68
N TRP A 88 4.45 15.59 6.55
CA TRP A 88 4.17 14.34 5.83
C TRP A 88 4.34 14.49 4.31
N ALA A 89 3.94 15.64 3.73
CA ALA A 89 4.21 15.90 2.31
C ALA A 89 5.71 15.92 2.02
N LYS A 90 6.50 16.54 2.89
CA LYS A 90 7.97 16.56 2.77
C LYS A 90 8.56 15.16 2.88
N ALA A 91 8.09 14.35 3.83
CA ALA A 91 8.55 12.96 3.99
C ALA A 91 8.23 12.08 2.77
N ILE A 92 7.03 12.24 2.18
CA ILE A 92 6.64 11.55 0.94
C ILE A 92 7.53 11.96 -0.24
N GLU A 93 7.78 13.26 -0.40
CA GLU A 93 8.65 13.78 -1.47
C GLU A 93 10.09 13.25 -1.30
N LYS A 94 10.66 13.36 -0.10
CA LYS A 94 11.98 12.84 0.20
C LYS A 94 12.09 11.33 -0.09
N SER A 95 11.11 10.54 0.35
CA SER A 95 11.10 9.08 0.11
C SER A 95 11.13 8.75 -1.39
N ARG A 96 10.48 9.58 -2.23
CA ARG A 96 10.51 9.40 -3.69
C ARG A 96 11.85 9.77 -4.30
N GLU A 97 12.47 10.85 -3.83
CA GLU A 97 13.75 11.34 -4.34
C GLU A 97 14.92 10.44 -3.96
N THR A 98 14.94 9.92 -2.73
CA THR A 98 16.04 9.10 -2.20
C THR A 98 15.93 7.62 -2.58
N GLY A 99 14.87 7.23 -3.28
CA GLY A 99 14.61 5.81 -3.58
C GLY A 99 14.06 5.01 -2.39
N GLY A 100 13.64 5.66 -1.31
CA GLY A 100 13.07 5.03 -0.10
C GLY A 100 11.70 4.36 -0.31
N VAL A 101 11.01 4.03 0.79
CA VAL A 101 9.76 3.27 0.75
C VAL A 101 8.75 3.90 -0.19
N GLY A 102 8.37 3.11 -1.19
CA GLY A 102 7.32 3.47 -2.15
C GLY A 102 7.75 4.47 -3.22
N SER A 103 9.05 4.73 -3.35
CA SER A 103 9.63 5.59 -4.39
C SER A 103 9.18 5.23 -5.81
N ALA A 104 9.01 3.96 -6.14
CA ALA A 104 8.53 3.51 -7.44
C ALA A 104 7.03 3.80 -7.72
N TRP A 105 6.24 4.11 -6.69
CA TRP A 105 4.78 4.12 -6.76
C TRP A 105 4.21 5.54 -6.59
N ALA A 106 3.26 5.90 -7.45
CA ALA A 106 2.49 7.13 -7.32
C ALA A 106 1.58 7.06 -6.09
N TYR A 107 0.83 5.97 -5.97
CA TYR A 107 -0.12 5.70 -4.89
C TYR A 107 -0.44 4.21 -4.81
N THR A 108 -1.05 3.82 -3.70
CA THR A 108 -1.66 2.50 -3.53
C THR A 108 -3.15 2.67 -3.27
N VAL A 109 -3.98 1.82 -3.89
CA VAL A 109 -5.41 1.72 -3.59
C VAL A 109 -5.64 0.44 -2.79
N ALA A 110 -6.17 0.56 -1.58
CA ALA A 110 -6.55 -0.59 -0.76
C ALA A 110 -8.06 -0.81 -0.85
N GLN A 111 -8.45 -1.98 -1.37
CA GLN A 111 -9.83 -2.31 -1.68
C GLN A 111 -10.39 -3.28 -0.66
N PHE A 112 -11.38 -2.82 0.10
CA PHE A 112 -12.13 -3.58 1.10
C PHE A 112 -13.51 -4.00 0.59
N SER A 113 -14.05 -3.32 -0.42
CA SER A 113 -15.39 -3.60 -0.93
C SER A 113 -15.36 -4.46 -2.19
N TRP A 114 -16.09 -5.57 -2.14
CA TRP A 114 -16.49 -6.49 -3.23
C TRP A 114 -15.60 -7.74 -3.44
N PRO A 115 -16.21 -8.96 -3.50
CA PRO A 115 -17.64 -9.26 -3.36
C PRO A 115 -18.14 -9.21 -1.91
N PHE A 116 -17.27 -8.92 -0.94
CA PHE A 116 -17.61 -8.93 0.48
C PHE A 116 -17.82 -7.48 0.98
N GLN A 117 -19.03 -7.20 1.48
CA GLN A 117 -19.39 -5.92 2.12
C GLN A 117 -19.46 -6.05 3.65
N TRP A 118 -18.86 -7.10 4.22
CA TRP A 118 -19.07 -7.49 5.62
C TRP A 118 -18.36 -6.64 6.66
N SER A 119 -17.62 -5.60 6.27
CA SER A 119 -16.89 -4.76 7.21
C SER A 119 -17.28 -3.30 7.07
N GLN A 120 -17.32 -2.57 8.20
CA GLN A 120 -17.43 -1.11 8.24
C GLN A 120 -16.21 -0.41 7.61
N ARG A 121 -15.28 -1.16 7.01
CA ARG A 121 -14.09 -0.62 6.37
C ARG A 121 -14.43 -0.16 4.96
N VAL A 122 -14.00 1.06 4.67
CA VAL A 122 -14.12 1.70 3.36
C VAL A 122 -12.83 1.52 2.58
N ASN A 123 -12.87 1.72 1.26
CA ASN A 123 -11.66 1.68 0.45
C ASN A 123 -10.73 2.83 0.83
N GLU A 124 -9.44 2.72 0.51
CA GLU A 124 -8.44 3.70 0.92
C GLU A 124 -7.45 4.01 -0.20
N ILE A 125 -6.87 5.21 -0.16
CA ILE A 125 -5.74 5.64 -0.97
C ILE A 125 -4.57 5.93 -0.05
N TRP A 126 -3.41 5.38 -0.37
CA TRP A 126 -2.20 5.49 0.43
C TRP A 126 -1.07 6.18 -0.34
N PHE A 127 -0.37 7.09 0.33
CA PHE A 127 0.96 7.54 -0.06
C PHE A 127 1.99 7.01 0.93
N PRO A 128 2.87 6.09 0.52
CA PRO A 128 3.92 5.56 1.37
C PRO A 128 5.03 6.59 1.59
N PHE A 129 5.65 6.54 2.78
CA PHE A 129 6.85 7.31 3.11
C PHE A 129 7.64 6.65 4.24
N GLU A 130 8.90 7.06 4.37
CA GLU A 130 9.74 6.85 5.53
C GLU A 130 9.67 8.07 6.44
N MET A 131 9.63 7.83 7.74
CA MET A 131 9.95 8.85 8.73
C MET A 131 11.43 8.73 9.03
N GLU A 132 12.12 9.87 9.10
CA GLU A 132 13.41 9.88 9.79
C GLU A 132 13.14 9.49 11.25
N ASP A 133 13.93 8.55 11.77
CA ASP A 133 13.99 8.33 13.20
C ASP A 133 14.29 9.69 13.84
N GLU A 134 13.51 10.09 14.86
CA GLU A 134 13.84 11.27 15.65
C GLU A 134 15.33 11.16 16.00
N GLU A 135 16.14 12.12 15.53
CA GLU A 135 17.53 12.22 15.97
C GLU A 135 17.51 12.03 17.47
N THR A 136 18.14 10.95 17.95
CA THR A 136 18.37 10.77 19.38
C THR A 136 19.19 11.98 19.80
N VAL A 137 18.51 13.02 20.29
CA VAL A 137 19.10 14.20 20.88
C VAL A 137 19.83 13.67 22.09
N SER A 138 21.11 13.38 21.88
CA SER A 138 22.03 12.97 22.91
C SER A 138 22.18 14.20 23.78
N ILE A 139 21.40 14.29 24.86
CA ILE A 139 21.58 15.33 25.86
C ILE A 139 22.91 15.02 26.54
N VAL A 140 24.00 15.58 25.99
CA VAL A 140 25.28 15.64 26.68
C VAL A 140 25.06 16.59 27.85
N THR A 141 24.90 16.01 29.04
CA THR A 141 24.86 16.79 30.27
C THR A 141 26.31 17.18 30.59
N GLN A 142 26.59 18.48 30.64
CA GLN A 142 27.83 19.03 31.19
C GLN A 142 27.86 18.89 32.71
#